data_AF-A0A0G0D1K6-F1
#
_entry.id   AF-A0A0G0D1K6-F1
#
_cell.length_a   1.000
_cell.length_b   1.000
_cell.length_c   1.000
_cell.angle_alpha   90.00
_cell.angle_beta   90.00
_cell.angle_gamma   90.00
#
_symmetry.space_group_name_H-M   'P 1'
#
loop_
_entity.id
_entity.type
_entity.pdbx_description
1 polymer ?
#
loop_
_entity_poly.entity_id
_entity_poly.type
_entity_poly.pdbx_seq_one_letter_code
_entity_poly.pdbx_strand_id
1 'polypeptide(L)'
;MKVSIDRIVWIIAYMYGKNAEVVIDISKEECHLFLGINRTQISLSYDEVDCLINNEIIELDSGSNEEGHETQVYRLTENSQERIKAIIKNKKVLLSKE
;
A
#
# COMPACT_ATOMS: atom_id res chain seq x y z
N MET A 1 14.51 -6.36 -3.35
CA MET A 1 15.09 -6.17 -1.99
C MET A 1 14.23 -6.97 -1.02
N LYS A 2 14.71 -7.52 0.11
CA LYS A 2 13.80 -8.27 0.99
C LYS A 2 12.97 -7.29 1.83
N VAL A 3 11.65 -7.28 1.62
CA VAL A 3 10.71 -6.46 2.37
C VAL A 3 10.77 -6.79 3.86
N SER A 4 10.84 -5.77 4.71
CA SER A 4 10.81 -5.95 6.17
C SER A 4 9.37 -6.10 6.65
N ILE A 5 9.05 -7.24 7.26
CA ILE A 5 7.72 -7.53 7.81
C ILE A 5 7.32 -6.46 8.83
N ASP A 6 8.23 -6.06 9.72
CA ASP A 6 7.91 -5.07 10.74
C ASP A 6 7.66 -3.68 10.12
N ARG A 7 8.33 -3.35 9.01
CA ARG A 7 8.06 -2.11 8.25
C ARG A 7 6.69 -2.17 7.56
N ILE A 8 6.31 -3.29 6.96
CA ILE A 8 4.98 -3.47 6.37
C ILE A 8 3.88 -3.37 7.43
N VAL A 9 4.06 -4.04 8.58
CA VAL A 9 3.10 -3.96 9.69
C VAL A 9 2.99 -2.52 10.19
N TRP A 10 4.09 -1.78 10.26
CA TRP A 10 4.07 -0.36 10.62
C TRP A 10 3.29 0.49 9.61
N ILE A 11 3.53 0.32 8.30
CA ILE A 11 2.79 1.00 7.22
C ILE A 11 1.29 0.68 7.34
N ILE A 12 0.94 -0.60 7.46
CA ILE A 12 -0.43 -1.09 7.63
C ILE A 12 -1.12 -0.45 8.84
N ALA A 13 -0.45 -0.45 10.01
CA ALA A 13 -0.98 0.16 11.21
C ALA A 13 -1.17 1.67 11.05
N TYR A 14 -0.31 2.32 10.28
CA TYR A 14 -0.38 3.75 10.03
C TYR A 14 -1.51 4.14 9.07
N MET A 15 -1.86 3.24 8.14
CA MET A 15 -3.01 3.36 7.24
C MET A 15 -4.36 3.12 7.92
N TYR A 16 -4.37 2.36 9.03
CA TYR A 16 -5.60 1.94 9.70
C TYR A 16 -6.51 3.10 10.11
N GLY A 17 -7.79 3.01 9.73
CA GLY A 17 -8.80 4.04 10.04
C GLY A 17 -8.58 5.39 9.36
N LYS A 18 -7.66 5.46 8.38
CA LYS A 18 -7.43 6.65 7.55
C LYS A 18 -7.84 6.38 6.11
N ASN A 19 -8.17 7.45 5.39
CA ASN A 19 -8.15 7.40 3.93
C ASN A 19 -6.68 7.34 3.50
N ALA A 20 -6.32 6.35 2.68
CA ALA A 20 -4.96 6.21 2.19
C ALA A 20 -4.95 5.96 0.70
N GLU A 21 -4.00 6.59 0.02
CA GLU A 21 -3.78 6.44 -1.41
C GLU A 21 -2.32 6.10 -1.64
N VAL A 22 -2.04 5.05 -2.39
CA VAL A 22 -0.69 4.75 -2.87
C VAL A 22 -0.64 5.12 -4.34
N VAL A 23 0.25 6.04 -4.68
CA VAL A 23 0.49 6.48 -6.06
C VAL A 23 1.81 5.90 -6.52
N ILE A 24 1.79 5.23 -7.66
CA ILE A 24 2.97 4.73 -8.36
C ILE A 24 3.15 5.58 -9.62
N ASP A 25 4.29 6.27 -9.73
CA ASP A 25 4.76 6.90 -10.95
C ASP A 25 5.73 5.93 -11.63
N ILE A 26 5.22 5.15 -12.59
CA ILE A 26 5.99 4.11 -13.28
C ILE A 26 7.08 4.72 -14.14
N SER A 27 6.84 5.91 -14.71
CA SER A 27 7.82 6.63 -15.52
C SER A 27 9.03 7.10 -14.71
N LYS A 28 8.87 7.31 -13.39
CA LYS A 28 9.96 7.69 -12.48
C LYS A 28 10.45 6.60 -11.55
N GLU A 29 9.85 5.41 -11.60
CA GLU A 29 10.10 4.31 -10.65
C GLU A 29 9.89 4.72 -9.18
N GLU A 30 8.88 5.56 -8.91
CA GLU A 30 8.60 6.06 -7.56
C GLU A 30 7.23 5.60 -7.03
N CYS A 31 7.20 5.16 -5.78
CA CYS A 31 5.96 4.81 -5.08
C CYS A 31 5.78 5.66 -3.82
N HIS A 32 4.61 6.26 -3.65
CA HIS A 32 4.32 7.18 -2.56
C HIS A 32 2.97 6.87 -1.91
N LEU A 33 2.96 6.70 -0.59
CA LEU A 33 1.75 6.58 0.23
C LEU A 33 1.36 7.94 0.81
N PHE A 34 0.10 8.33 0.61
CA PHE A 34 -0.54 9.54 1.12
C PHE A 34 -1.67 9.19 2.09
N LEU A 35 -1.81 9.95 3.18
CA LEU A 35 -2.78 9.68 4.25
C LEU A 35 -3.70 10.86 4.55
N GLY A 36 -4.96 10.74 4.13
CA GLY A 36 -5.99 11.75 4.31
C GLY A 36 -5.63 13.07 3.62
N ILE A 37 -6.18 14.17 4.12
CA ILE A 37 -5.96 15.52 3.56
C ILE A 37 -4.58 16.07 3.95
N ASN A 38 -3.99 15.53 5.03
CA ASN A 38 -2.67 15.91 5.49
C ASN A 38 -1.61 15.16 4.70
N ARG A 39 -0.77 15.91 3.99
CA ARG A 39 0.28 15.48 3.06
C ARG A 39 1.45 14.72 3.73
N THR A 40 1.17 13.78 4.65
CA THR A 40 2.19 12.85 5.11
C THR A 40 2.45 11.89 3.96
N GLN A 41 3.59 12.09 3.30
CA GLN A 41 4.07 11.28 2.21
C GLN A 41 5.10 10.29 2.75
N ILE A 42 4.88 9.00 2.50
CA ILE A 42 5.82 7.95 2.83
C ILE A 42 6.28 7.32 1.53
N SER A 43 7.57 7.38 1.25
CA SER A 43 8.15 6.66 0.11
C SER A 43 8.13 5.16 0.38
N LEU A 44 7.65 4.43 -0.60
CA LEU A 44 7.60 2.98 -0.64
C LEU A 44 8.49 2.48 -1.79
N SER A 45 8.97 1.25 -1.66
CA SER A 45 9.52 0.48 -2.76
C SER A 45 8.42 -0.32 -3.47
N TYR A 46 8.66 -0.71 -4.72
CA TYR A 46 7.74 -1.60 -5.46
C TYR A 46 7.46 -2.91 -4.71
N ASP A 47 8.48 -3.53 -4.13
CA ASP A 47 8.30 -4.77 -3.35
C ASP A 47 7.34 -4.57 -2.15
N GLU A 48 7.34 -3.38 -1.53
CA GLU A 48 6.41 -3.06 -0.45
C GLU A 48 4.99 -2.86 -0.97
N VAL A 49 4.83 -2.21 -2.13
CA VAL A 49 3.53 -2.04 -2.77
C VAL A 49 2.95 -3.39 -3.17
N ASP A 50 3.74 -4.25 -3.80
CA ASP A 50 3.35 -5.63 -4.15
C ASP A 50 2.95 -6.42 -2.91
N CYS A 51 3.68 -6.26 -1.79
CA CYS A 51 3.32 -6.90 -0.53
C CYS A 51 1.94 -6.46 -0.04
N LEU A 52 1.63 -5.16 -0.13
CA LEU A 52 0.32 -4.61 0.26
C LEU A 52 -0.80 -5.12 -0.67
N ILE A 53 -0.55 -5.20 -1.98
CA ILE A 53 -1.50 -5.72 -2.98
C ILE A 53 -1.78 -7.20 -2.74
N ASN A 54 -0.75 -8.04 -2.65
CA ASN A 54 -0.87 -9.49 -2.45
C ASN A 54 -1.59 -9.85 -1.15
N ASN A 55 -1.48 -8.98 -0.14
CA ASN A 55 -2.17 -9.12 1.14
C ASN A 55 -3.56 -8.46 1.16
N GLU A 56 -4.09 -7.99 0.02
CA GLU A 56 -5.42 -7.38 -0.10
C GLU A 56 -5.58 -6.13 0.80
N ILE A 57 -4.48 -5.43 1.06
CA ILE A 57 -4.46 -4.21 1.88
C ILE A 57 -4.80 -2.99 1.04
N ILE A 58 -4.43 -2.99 -0.24
CA ILE A 58 -4.79 -1.93 -1.17
C ILE A 58 -5.24 -2.57 -2.47
N GLU A 59 -6.16 -1.90 -3.14
CA GLU A 59 -6.68 -2.31 -4.45
C GLU A 59 -6.54 -1.16 -5.45
N LEU A 60 -6.35 -1.52 -6.72
CA LEU A 60 -6.24 -0.53 -7.79
C LEU A 60 -7.58 0.21 -7.91
N ASP A 61 -7.54 1.52 -7.70
CA ASP A 61 -8.69 2.39 -7.83
C ASP A 61 -8.75 3.01 -9.24
N SER A 62 -7.61 3.48 -9.73
CA SER A 62 -7.49 4.12 -11.03
C SER A 62 -6.07 4.09 -11.56
N GLY A 63 -5.91 4.33 -12.87
CA GLY A 63 -4.61 4.47 -13.52
C GLY A 63 -4.72 5.21 -14.84
N SER A 64 -3.62 5.78 -15.30
CA SER A 64 -3.51 6.48 -16.58
C SER A 64 -2.25 6.05 -17.31
N ASN A 65 -2.38 5.78 -18.60
CA ASN A 65 -1.31 5.34 -19.49
C ASN A 65 -1.20 6.33 -20.67
N GLU A 66 -0.88 7.58 -20.36
CA GLU A 66 -0.61 8.60 -21.38
C GLU A 66 0.82 8.42 -21.93
N GLU A 67 1.05 8.78 -23.20
CA GLU A 67 2.39 8.70 -23.79
C GLU A 67 3.39 9.54 -22.97
N GLY A 68 4.36 8.88 -22.32
CA GLY A 68 5.37 9.51 -21.48
C GLY A 68 4.99 9.71 -20.01
N HIS A 69 3.79 9.33 -19.59
CA HIS A 69 3.40 9.35 -18.18
C HIS A 69 2.46 8.20 -17.84
N GLU A 70 2.97 7.25 -17.06
CA GLU A 70 2.18 6.11 -16.56
C GLU A 70 2.05 6.20 -15.04
N THR A 71 0.81 6.26 -14.56
CA THR A 71 0.49 6.37 -13.14
C THR A 71 -0.57 5.36 -12.72
N GLN A 72 -0.40 4.82 -11.51
CA GLN A 72 -1.37 3.93 -10.87
C GLN A 72 -1.68 4.44 -9.47
N VAL A 73 -2.98 4.43 -9.12
CA VAL A 73 -3.47 4.86 -7.81
C VAL A 73 -4.21 3.71 -7.17
N TYR A 74 -3.75 3.32 -5.98
CA TYR A 74 -4.34 2.27 -5.16
C TYR A 74 -4.95 2.88 -3.91
N ARG A 75 -6.06 2.30 -3.44
CA ARG A 75 -6.78 2.75 -2.24
C ARG A 75 -7.03 1.63 -1.26
N LEU A 76 -7.27 2.00 -0.01
CA LEU A 76 -7.85 1.11 0.99
C LEU A 76 -9.31 0.83 0.65
N THR A 77 -9.68 -0.45 0.64
CA THR A 77 -11.08 -0.89 0.54
C THR A 77 -11.67 -1.15 1.92
N GLU A 78 -12.98 -1.37 2.00
CA GLU A 78 -13.62 -1.84 3.24
C GLU A 78 -13.05 -3.19 3.71
N ASN A 79 -12.81 -4.12 2.77
CA ASN A 79 -12.19 -5.42 3.04
C ASN A 79 -10.77 -5.26 3.59
N SER A 80 -10.01 -4.31 3.04
CA SER A 80 -8.67 -3.99 3.53
C SER A 80 -8.66 -3.58 5.00
N GLN A 81 -9.64 -2.83 5.48
CA GLN A 81 -9.71 -2.44 6.90
C GLN A 81 -9.87 -3.66 7.84
N GLU A 82 -10.64 -4.67 7.44
CA GLU A 82 -10.75 -5.92 8.20
C GLU A 82 -9.45 -6.71 8.19
N ARG A 83 -8.80 -6.77 7.03
CA ARG A 83 -7.52 -7.45 6.85
C ARG A 83 -6.41 -6.81 7.69
N ILE A 84 -6.35 -5.48 7.71
CA ILE A 84 -5.42 -4.70 8.54
C ILE A 84 -5.61 -5.06 10.03
N LYS A 85 -6.85 -5.11 10.52
CA LYS A 85 -7.14 -5.52 11.92
C LYS A 85 -6.59 -6.91 12.22
N ALA A 86 -6.75 -7.86 11.31
CA ALA A 86 -6.26 -9.22 11.49
C ALA A 86 -4.73 -9.28 11.56
N ILE A 87 -4.04 -8.53 10.69
CA ILE A 87 -2.57 -8.50 10.63
C ILE A 87 -1.97 -7.80 11.86
N ILE A 88 -2.56 -6.68 12.31
CA ILE A 88 -2.10 -6.00 13.53
C ILE A 88 -2.24 -6.90 14.75
N LYS A 89 -3.32 -7.68 14.85
CA LYS A 89 -3.52 -8.65 15.93
C LYS A 89 -2.57 -9.85 15.83
N ASN A 90 -2.24 -10.29 14.62
CA ASN A 90 -1.34 -11.42 14.39
C ASN A 90 -0.55 -11.24 13.10
N LYS A 91 0.70 -10.75 13.21
CA LYS A 91 1.56 -10.50 12.05
C LYS A 91 1.89 -11.73 11.21
N LYS A 92 1.68 -12.96 11.73
CA LYS A 92 1.86 -14.20 10.95
C LYS A 92 0.85 -14.31 9.81
N VAL A 93 -0.28 -13.61 9.87
CA VAL A 93 -1.28 -13.58 8.79
C VAL A 93 -0.68 -13.06 7.49
N LEU A 94 0.23 -12.07 7.58
CA LEU A 94 0.96 -11.53 6.43
C LEU A 94 1.89 -12.58 5.77
N LEU A 95 2.35 -13.57 6.54
CA LEU A 95 3.27 -14.63 6.11
C LEU A 95 2.55 -15.91 5.64
N SER A 96 1.22 -15.90 5.63
CA SER A 96 0.41 -17.10 5.40
C SER A 96 -0.08 -17.24 3.96
N LYS A 97 0.30 -16.33 3.06
CA LYS A 97 -0.06 -16.38 1.62
C LYS A 97 1.08 -16.84 0.70
N GLU A 98 2.18 -17.33 1.27
CA GLU A 98 3.27 -17.98 0.52
C GLU A 98 2.99 -19.47 0.26
#